data_AF-D8TVE9-F1
#
_entry.id   AF-D8TVE9-F1
#
_cell.length_a   1.000
_cell.length_b   1.000
_cell.length_c   1.000
_cell.angle_alpha   90.00
_cell.angle_beta   90.00
_cell.angle_gamma   90.00
#
_symmetry.space_group_name_H-M   'P 1'
#
loop_
_entity.id
_entity.type
_entity.pdbx_description
1 polymer ?
#
loop_
_entity_poly.entity_id
_entity_poly.type
_entity_poly.pdbx_seq_one_letter_code
_entity_poly.pdbx_strand_id
1 'polypeptide(L)'
;MARASTGLLCCRTPTPAPRNPHAHVAAAILGNFTITHSIGYPTFYMPGALAACEDSCDKLPEEPVCDKYDNWYRTSCHAQRRGALDQLFTGGDGPSTVPIGKWLFVLDTAATYTYPQAQAACSRRGMELAPLTLKESTEALSRLCEPRGMDCWYGDRPGASWCPMYDTSVRGGVTAKSCTSSRAFAVCAVRQSGAQQQQQQQEKKKEQQDKKQDKKEQGKKKEQQGKKQDKKEQGKKKEHQGKKKE
;
A
#
# COMPACT_ATOMS: atom_id res chain seq x y z
N MET A 1 10.38 -0.88 37.93
CA MET A 1 11.27 -1.52 36.92
C MET A 1 10.83 -1.05 35.54
N ALA A 2 11.64 -0.21 34.92
CA ALA A 2 11.31 0.56 33.73
C ALA A 2 11.36 -0.29 32.46
N ARG A 3 10.37 -0.12 31.58
CA ARG A 3 10.32 -0.69 30.22
C ARG A 3 11.14 0.18 29.28
N ALA A 4 12.14 -0.40 28.64
CA ALA A 4 12.87 0.22 27.54
C ALA A 4 12.03 0.13 26.26
N SER A 5 11.73 1.29 25.67
CA SER A 5 11.13 1.40 24.33
C SER A 5 12.25 1.46 23.30
N THR A 6 12.36 0.44 22.46
CA THR A 6 13.25 0.42 21.29
C THR A 6 12.56 1.18 20.15
N GLY A 7 13.04 2.40 19.86
CA GLY A 7 12.61 3.15 18.69
C GLY A 7 13.22 2.55 17.41
N LEU A 8 12.38 2.23 16.43
CA LEU A 8 12.82 1.89 15.07
C LEU A 8 13.25 3.17 14.34
N LEU A 9 14.45 3.12 13.75
CA LEU A 9 15.08 4.18 12.99
C LEU A 9 14.30 4.50 11.70
N CYS A 10 14.15 5.81 11.45
CA CYS A 10 13.63 6.40 10.24
C CYS A 10 14.55 6.22 9.02
N CYS A 11 13.89 6.26 7.86
CA CYS A 11 14.36 6.30 6.50
C CYS A 11 15.71 7.02 6.27
N ARG A 12 16.63 6.31 5.61
CA ARG A 12 17.82 6.87 4.97
C ARG A 12 17.39 7.64 3.71
N THR A 13 17.82 8.89 3.58
CA THR A 13 17.63 9.70 2.37
C THR A 13 18.44 9.12 1.20
N PRO A 14 17.93 9.18 -0.05
CA PRO A 14 18.69 8.75 -1.21
C PRO A 14 19.80 9.75 -1.54
N THR A 15 21.00 9.22 -1.75
CA THR A 15 22.19 9.94 -2.22
C THR A 15 22.00 10.30 -3.70
N PRO A 16 22.24 11.55 -4.15
CA PRO A 16 22.14 11.89 -5.56
C PRO A 16 23.24 11.20 -6.39
N ALA A 17 22.85 10.71 -7.57
CA ALA A 17 23.73 10.03 -8.52
C ALA A 17 24.86 10.94 -9.06
N PRO A 18 26.04 10.39 -9.40
CA PRO A 18 27.16 11.16 -9.92
C PRO A 18 26.86 11.72 -11.33
N ARG A 19 27.14 13.01 -11.52
CA ARG A 19 27.07 13.68 -12.82
C ARG A 19 28.27 13.27 -13.68
N ASN A 20 27.97 12.92 -14.93
CA ASN A 20 28.88 12.58 -16.00
C ASN A 20 29.76 13.81 -16.39
N PRO A 21 31.11 13.74 -16.35
CA PRO A 21 31.98 14.87 -16.67
C PRO A 21 32.58 14.75 -18.07
N HIS A 22 31.86 15.17 -19.11
CA HIS A 22 32.49 15.53 -20.39
C HIS A 22 31.74 16.70 -21.04
N ALA A 23 32.12 17.91 -20.63
CA ALA A 23 31.91 19.13 -21.40
C ALA A 23 33.13 20.02 -21.20
N HIS A 24 34.02 20.04 -22.19
CA HIS A 24 35.09 21.02 -22.29
C HIS A 24 34.48 22.35 -22.71
N VAL A 25 34.58 23.37 -21.86
CA VAL A 25 34.61 24.79 -22.27
C VAL A 25 35.65 25.50 -21.41
N ALA A 26 36.57 26.16 -22.10
CA ALA A 26 37.71 26.86 -21.55
C ALA A 26 37.34 28.26 -21.02
N ALA A 27 38.11 28.71 -20.01
CA ALA A 27 38.55 30.09 -19.72
C ALA A 27 37.46 31.19 -19.55
N ALA A 28 37.54 32.14 -18.61
CA ALA A 28 38.46 32.51 -17.57
C ALA A 28 37.75 33.61 -16.73
N ILE A 29 38.42 34.06 -15.67
CA ILE A 29 38.36 35.38 -15.03
C ILE A 29 37.90 35.36 -13.56
N LEU A 30 38.80 35.94 -12.78
CA LEU A 30 38.92 36.14 -11.34
C LEU A 30 37.76 36.94 -10.74
N GLY A 31 37.41 36.63 -9.49
CA GLY A 31 36.55 37.49 -8.67
C GLY A 31 36.22 36.86 -7.33
N ASN A 32 37.08 37.09 -6.33
CA ASN A 32 36.79 36.84 -4.92
C ASN A 32 35.61 37.69 -4.48
N PHE A 33 34.52 37.08 -4.01
CA PHE A 33 33.57 37.75 -3.11
C PHE A 33 32.90 36.74 -2.17
N THR A 34 33.33 36.76 -0.92
CA THR A 34 32.64 36.17 0.23
C THR A 34 31.45 37.06 0.61
N ILE A 35 30.23 36.53 0.52
CA ILE A 35 29.05 37.10 1.19
C ILE A 35 28.29 35.96 1.87
N THR A 36 28.46 35.84 3.18
CA THR A 36 27.57 35.13 4.10
C THR A 36 26.33 35.98 4.35
N HIS A 37 25.16 35.51 3.89
CA HIS A 37 23.86 35.97 4.41
C HIS A 37 23.00 34.76 4.76
N SER A 38 22.81 34.57 6.06
CA SER A 38 21.87 33.63 6.65
C SER A 38 20.46 34.21 6.53
N ILE A 39 19.65 33.69 5.60
CA ILE A 39 18.22 34.04 5.50
C ILE A 39 17.43 32.94 6.21
N GLY A 40 16.91 33.27 7.40
CA GLY A 40 15.91 32.46 8.07
C GLY A 40 14.58 32.57 7.34
N TYR A 41 14.07 31.44 6.85
CA TYR A 41 12.71 31.35 6.32
C TYR A 41 11.72 31.18 7.49
N PRO A 42 10.70 32.04 7.64
CA PRO A 42 9.64 31.80 8.59
C PRO A 42 8.74 30.66 8.08
N THR A 43 8.68 29.56 8.83
CA THR A 43 7.62 28.56 8.71
C THR A 43 6.29 29.19 9.15
N PHE A 44 5.49 29.64 8.18
CA PHE A 44 4.09 29.99 8.40
C PHE A 44 3.27 28.70 8.48
N TYR A 45 2.82 28.36 9.70
CA TYR A 45 1.80 27.33 9.92
C TYR A 45 0.43 28.01 9.76
N MET A 46 -0.30 27.68 8.70
CA MET A 46 -1.69 28.14 8.47
C MET A 46 -2.65 26.99 8.81
N PRO A 47 -3.34 27.02 9.97
CA PRO A 47 -4.42 26.09 10.26
C PRO A 47 -5.73 26.66 9.68
N GLY A 48 -6.18 26.18 8.52
CA GLY A 48 -7.48 26.62 8.00
C GLY A 48 -7.94 26.15 6.61
N ALA A 49 -7.18 25.34 5.87
CA ALA A 49 -7.47 25.05 4.46
C ALA A 49 -8.15 23.70 4.18
N LEU A 50 -9.10 23.25 5.01
CA LEU A 50 -9.81 21.96 4.77
C LEU A 50 -11.21 22.11 4.14
N ALA A 51 -11.74 23.31 3.97
CA ALA A 51 -13.11 23.52 3.51
C ALA A 51 -13.26 23.89 2.01
N ALA A 52 -12.17 23.99 1.24
CA ALA A 52 -12.21 24.49 -0.15
C ALA A 52 -11.88 23.43 -1.23
N CYS A 53 -11.83 22.14 -0.90
CA CYS A 53 -11.48 21.08 -1.85
C CYS A 53 -12.70 20.40 -2.53
N GLU A 54 -13.91 20.93 -2.34
CA GLU A 54 -15.15 20.26 -2.76
C GLU A 54 -15.39 20.23 -4.28
N ASP A 55 -14.79 21.14 -5.06
CA ASP A 55 -15.10 21.29 -6.50
C ASP A 55 -13.91 21.08 -7.45
N SER A 56 -12.72 20.69 -6.95
CA SER A 56 -11.48 20.70 -7.75
C SER A 56 -10.81 19.34 -7.99
N CYS A 57 -11.31 18.25 -7.42
CA CYS A 57 -10.67 16.93 -7.58
C CYS A 57 -10.76 16.35 -9.01
N ASP A 58 -11.70 16.82 -9.84
CA ASP A 58 -11.92 16.30 -11.21
C ASP A 58 -11.08 17.00 -12.29
N LYS A 59 -10.35 18.07 -11.95
CA LYS A 59 -9.69 18.94 -12.96
C LYS A 59 -8.21 18.67 -13.17
N LEU A 60 -7.61 17.72 -12.46
CA LEU A 60 -6.19 17.38 -12.60
C LEU A 60 -6.02 15.89 -12.93
N PRO A 61 -5.25 15.54 -13.98
CA PRO A 61 -4.87 14.15 -14.22
C PRO A 61 -3.84 13.76 -13.16
N GLU A 62 -4.31 13.24 -12.05
CA GLU A 62 -3.46 12.61 -11.03
C GLU A 62 -3.41 11.10 -11.24
N GLU A 63 -2.28 10.50 -10.89
CA GLU A 63 -2.11 9.05 -10.89
C GLU A 63 -3.01 8.40 -9.80
N PRO A 64 -3.56 7.20 -10.07
CA PRO A 64 -4.35 6.48 -9.08
C PRO A 64 -3.51 6.11 -7.86
N VAL A 65 -4.12 6.16 -6.67
CA VAL A 65 -3.45 5.87 -5.39
C VAL A 65 -4.22 4.78 -4.61
N CYS A 66 -3.51 4.06 -3.74
CA CYS A 66 -4.10 3.03 -2.89
C CYS A 66 -3.82 3.31 -1.41
N ASP A 67 -4.77 2.95 -0.53
CA ASP A 67 -4.54 2.99 0.92
C ASP A 67 -3.95 1.67 1.43
N LYS A 68 -3.58 1.64 2.71
CA LYS A 68 -3.04 0.44 3.40
C LYS A 68 -4.01 -0.76 3.48
N TYR A 69 -5.24 -0.61 3.02
CA TYR A 69 -6.29 -1.63 3.01
C TYR A 69 -6.65 -2.08 1.59
N ASP A 70 -5.80 -1.76 0.60
CA ASP A 70 -6.00 -2.06 -0.82
C ASP A 70 -7.24 -1.38 -1.45
N ASN A 71 -7.75 -0.29 -0.86
CA ASN A 71 -8.78 0.50 -1.50
C ASN A 71 -8.15 1.41 -2.56
N TRP A 72 -8.60 1.29 -3.80
CA TRP A 72 -8.14 2.11 -4.92
C TRP A 72 -8.93 3.42 -5.02
N TYR A 73 -8.20 4.52 -5.20
CA TYR A 73 -8.76 5.85 -5.40
C TYR A 73 -8.28 6.39 -6.73
N ARG A 74 -9.21 7.09 -7.41
CA ARG A 74 -8.94 7.68 -8.72
C ARG A 74 -7.87 8.77 -8.65
N THR A 75 -7.81 9.51 -7.55
CA THR A 75 -6.83 10.58 -7.28
C THR A 75 -6.54 10.67 -5.78
N SER A 76 -5.44 11.34 -5.41
CA SER A 76 -5.08 11.59 -4.01
C SER A 76 -6.16 12.41 -3.27
N CYS A 77 -6.82 13.31 -4.00
CA CYS A 77 -7.94 14.12 -3.52
C CYS A 77 -9.15 13.25 -3.08
N HIS A 78 -9.46 12.17 -3.81
CA HIS A 78 -10.53 11.24 -3.44
C HIS A 78 -10.19 10.41 -2.19
N ALA A 79 -8.91 10.05 -2.01
CA ALA A 79 -8.46 9.40 -0.80
C ALA A 79 -8.49 10.34 0.41
N GLN A 80 -8.14 11.61 0.23
CA GLN A 80 -8.24 12.64 1.27
C GLN A 80 -9.66 12.80 1.79
N ARG A 81 -10.66 12.84 0.89
CA ARG A 81 -12.07 12.94 1.29
C ARG A 81 -12.57 11.78 2.16
N ARG A 82 -11.99 10.58 2.01
CA ARG A 82 -12.34 9.44 2.86
C ARG A 82 -11.56 9.39 4.17
N GLY A 83 -10.79 10.43 4.50
CA GLY A 83 -9.92 10.44 5.67
C GLY A 83 -8.76 9.44 5.56
N ALA A 84 -8.41 9.04 4.32
CA ALA A 84 -7.35 8.08 4.06
C ALA A 84 -6.01 8.76 3.75
N LEU A 85 -5.91 10.09 3.76
CA LEU A 85 -4.68 10.80 3.37
C LEU A 85 -3.47 10.45 4.25
N ASP A 86 -3.66 10.35 5.57
CA ASP A 86 -2.58 9.94 6.50
C ASP A 86 -2.22 8.45 6.36
N GLN A 87 -2.91 7.73 5.47
CA GLN A 87 -2.72 6.31 5.16
C GLN A 87 -2.50 6.08 3.66
N LEU A 88 -2.38 7.17 2.89
CA LEU A 88 -1.99 7.12 1.50
C LEU A 88 -0.50 6.85 1.47
N PHE A 89 -0.16 5.68 0.96
CA PHE A 89 1.13 5.51 0.34
C PHE A 89 1.04 6.27 -0.99
N THR A 90 1.62 7.46 -1.05
CA THR A 90 2.09 8.00 -2.34
C THR A 90 2.89 6.88 -2.99
N GLY A 91 2.47 6.42 -4.17
CA GLY A 91 3.01 5.22 -4.81
C GLY A 91 4.52 5.13 -4.68
N GLY A 92 5.01 4.01 -4.14
CA GLY A 92 6.44 3.82 -3.93
C GLY A 92 6.78 2.61 -3.05
N ASP A 93 7.23 1.54 -3.71
CA ASP A 93 8.27 0.62 -3.24
C ASP A 93 7.94 -0.47 -2.21
N GLY A 94 6.66 -0.70 -1.89
CA GLY A 94 6.26 -1.94 -1.23
C GLY A 94 6.18 -3.10 -2.24
N PRO A 95 6.88 -4.24 -2.05
CA PRO A 95 6.67 -5.42 -2.89
C PRO A 95 5.19 -5.78 -2.82
N SER A 96 4.52 -5.72 -3.96
CA SER A 96 3.08 -5.95 -4.00
C SER A 96 2.87 -7.45 -3.95
N THR A 97 2.49 -7.94 -2.78
CA THR A 97 2.34 -9.36 -2.51
C THR A 97 0.87 -9.74 -2.48
N VAL A 98 0.48 -10.76 -3.22
CA VAL A 98 -0.90 -11.25 -3.23
C VAL A 98 -0.91 -12.76 -2.92
N PRO A 99 -1.45 -13.17 -1.75
CA PRO A 99 -1.65 -14.58 -1.44
C PRO A 99 -2.90 -15.11 -2.16
N ILE A 100 -2.75 -16.17 -2.96
CA ILE A 100 -3.87 -16.85 -3.63
C ILE A 100 -3.72 -18.35 -3.41
N GLY A 101 -4.65 -18.92 -2.65
CA GLY A 101 -4.66 -20.36 -2.33
C GLY A 101 -3.40 -20.80 -1.57
N LYS A 102 -2.58 -21.63 -2.21
CA LYS A 102 -1.31 -22.15 -1.68
C LYS A 102 -0.08 -21.39 -2.19
N TRP A 103 -0.29 -20.31 -2.94
CA TRP A 103 0.77 -19.56 -3.60
C TRP A 103 0.82 -18.14 -3.06
N LEU A 104 2.04 -17.64 -2.90
CA LEU A 104 2.31 -16.23 -2.67
C LEU A 104 2.92 -15.66 -3.94
N PHE A 105 2.26 -14.66 -4.51
CA PHE A 105 2.75 -13.93 -5.67
C PHE A 105 3.35 -12.61 -5.23
N VAL A 106 4.47 -12.24 -5.84
CA VAL A 106 5.22 -11.00 -5.56
C VAL A 106 5.53 -10.33 -6.88
N LEU A 107 5.07 -9.09 -7.05
CA LEU A 107 5.45 -8.25 -8.17
C LEU A 107 6.76 -7.52 -7.84
N ASP A 108 7.80 -7.77 -8.63
CA ASP A 108 9.07 -7.04 -8.54
C ASP A 108 9.00 -5.77 -9.39
N THR A 109 8.76 -4.64 -8.72
CA THR A 109 8.70 -3.31 -9.34
C THR A 109 10.06 -2.60 -9.40
N ALA A 110 11.15 -3.23 -8.95
CA ALA A 110 12.45 -2.57 -8.85
C ALA A 110 13.06 -2.22 -10.22
N ALA A 111 12.77 -3.01 -11.24
CA ALA A 111 13.22 -2.79 -12.61
C ALA A 111 12.36 -3.57 -13.60
N THR A 112 12.42 -3.19 -14.88
CA THR A 112 11.97 -4.06 -15.97
C THR A 112 13.11 -4.97 -16.40
N TYR A 113 12.79 -6.21 -16.77
CA TYR A 113 13.76 -7.26 -17.07
C TYR A 113 13.48 -7.86 -18.44
N THR A 114 14.49 -8.44 -19.10
CA THR A 114 14.23 -9.47 -20.11
C THR A 114 13.74 -10.75 -19.43
N TYR A 115 13.14 -11.68 -20.17
CA TYR A 115 12.58 -12.89 -19.56
C TYR A 115 13.62 -13.71 -18.76
N PRO A 116 14.84 -13.99 -19.27
CA PRO A 116 15.86 -14.70 -18.49
C PRO A 116 16.29 -13.92 -17.24
N GLN A 117 16.33 -12.58 -17.33
CA GLN A 117 16.66 -11.73 -16.19
C GLN A 117 15.55 -11.76 -15.13
N ALA A 118 14.28 -11.78 -15.54
CA ALA A 118 13.13 -11.90 -14.65
C ALA A 118 13.16 -13.24 -13.91
N GLN A 119 13.44 -14.33 -14.63
CA GLN A 119 13.60 -15.66 -14.05
C GLN A 119 14.73 -15.70 -13.01
N ALA A 120 15.89 -15.12 -13.34
CA ALA A 120 17.01 -15.01 -12.41
C ALA A 120 16.66 -14.12 -11.20
N ALA A 121 15.88 -13.05 -11.39
CA ALA A 121 15.45 -12.16 -10.31
C ALA A 121 14.56 -12.88 -9.30
N CYS A 122 13.59 -13.66 -9.76
CA CYS A 122 12.77 -14.50 -8.88
C CYS A 122 13.61 -15.59 -8.20
N SER A 123 14.49 -16.26 -8.95
CA SER A 123 15.32 -17.36 -8.44
C SER A 123 16.24 -16.90 -7.30
N ARG A 124 16.83 -15.69 -7.40
CA ARG A 124 17.65 -15.11 -6.31
C ARG A 124 16.89 -14.91 -5.00
N ARG A 125 15.56 -14.83 -5.06
CA ARG A 125 14.67 -14.68 -3.88
C ARG A 125 14.15 -16.03 -3.38
N GLY A 126 14.60 -17.16 -3.94
CA GLY A 126 14.04 -18.48 -3.64
C GLY A 126 12.62 -18.65 -4.18
N MET A 127 12.26 -17.91 -5.22
CA MET A 127 10.96 -17.94 -5.89
C MET A 127 11.15 -18.34 -7.35
N GLU A 128 10.08 -18.74 -8.02
CA GLU A 128 10.07 -18.97 -9.46
C GLU A 128 9.25 -17.88 -10.17
N LEU A 129 9.36 -17.76 -11.49
CA LEU A 129 8.39 -16.94 -12.22
C LEU A 129 7.00 -17.60 -12.12
N ALA A 130 5.96 -16.79 -11.93
CA ALA A 130 4.59 -17.26 -11.75
C ALA A 130 4.15 -18.18 -12.90
N PRO A 131 3.89 -19.47 -12.65
CA PRO A 131 3.60 -20.41 -13.73
C PRO A 131 2.28 -20.08 -14.43
N LEU A 132 2.30 -19.88 -15.75
CA LEU A 132 1.09 -19.54 -16.52
C LEU A 132 0.02 -20.65 -16.46
N THR A 133 0.43 -21.90 -16.26
CA THR A 133 -0.48 -23.05 -16.18
C THR A 133 -1.33 -23.07 -14.91
N LEU A 134 -1.02 -22.23 -13.91
CA LEU A 134 -1.77 -22.16 -12.67
C LEU A 134 -2.87 -21.11 -12.77
N LYS A 135 -4.10 -21.50 -12.39
CA LYS A 135 -5.25 -20.58 -12.34
C LYS A 135 -4.99 -19.41 -11.39
N GLU A 136 -4.31 -19.70 -10.29
CA GLU A 136 -3.91 -18.72 -9.27
C GLU A 136 -2.97 -17.65 -9.84
N SER A 137 -2.11 -18.01 -10.80
CA SER A 137 -1.23 -17.04 -11.47
C SER A 137 -2.06 -16.05 -12.28
N THR A 138 -3.03 -16.51 -13.08
CA THR A 138 -3.90 -15.60 -13.85
C THR A 138 -4.65 -14.61 -12.96
N GLU A 139 -5.16 -15.06 -11.81
CA GLU A 139 -5.78 -14.19 -10.82
C GLU A 139 -4.78 -13.23 -10.16
N ALA A 140 -3.54 -13.66 -9.95
CA ALA A 140 -2.48 -12.77 -9.44
C ALA A 140 -2.23 -11.62 -10.42
N LEU A 141 -2.27 -11.87 -11.72
CA LEU A 141 -1.99 -10.87 -12.76
C LEU A 141 -3.06 -9.80 -12.86
N SER A 142 -4.34 -10.18 -12.78
CA SER A 142 -5.44 -9.22 -12.75
C SER A 142 -5.42 -8.35 -11.48
N ARG A 143 -4.73 -8.78 -10.42
CA ARG A 143 -4.60 -8.01 -9.17
C ARG A 143 -3.31 -7.20 -9.10
N LEU A 144 -2.23 -7.68 -9.71
CA LEU A 144 -0.90 -7.08 -9.62
C LEU A 144 -0.57 -6.17 -10.81
N CYS A 145 -0.86 -6.61 -12.03
CA CYS A 145 -0.37 -5.97 -13.25
C CYS A 145 -1.46 -5.11 -13.91
N GLU A 146 -2.69 -5.63 -13.98
CA GLU A 146 -3.83 -4.94 -14.61
C GLU A 146 -4.15 -3.58 -14.00
N PRO A 147 -4.30 -3.44 -12.65
CA PRO A 147 -4.68 -2.15 -12.06
C PRO A 147 -3.59 -1.08 -12.20
N ARG A 148 -2.37 -1.50 -12.53
CA ARG A 148 -1.19 -0.65 -12.65
C ARG A 148 -0.85 -0.32 -14.10
N GLY A 149 -1.52 -0.93 -15.08
CA GLY A 149 -1.18 -0.77 -16.48
C GLY A 149 0.27 -1.18 -16.77
N MET A 150 0.78 -2.20 -16.07
CA MET A 150 2.16 -2.67 -16.22
C MET A 150 2.23 -4.00 -16.95
N ASP A 151 3.17 -4.09 -17.87
CA ASP A 151 3.49 -5.35 -18.55
C ASP A 151 4.31 -6.25 -17.62
N CYS A 152 3.97 -7.54 -17.59
CA CYS A 152 4.50 -8.48 -16.59
C CYS A 152 4.94 -9.80 -17.22
N TRP A 153 6.10 -10.32 -16.80
CA TRP A 153 6.58 -11.66 -17.12
C TRP A 153 6.03 -12.71 -16.17
N TYR A 154 5.83 -13.91 -16.71
CA TYR A 154 5.46 -15.12 -15.96
C TYR A 154 6.12 -16.33 -16.56
N GLY A 155 6.16 -17.43 -15.81
CA GLY A 155 6.85 -18.64 -16.20
C GLY A 155 6.05 -19.44 -17.22
N ASP A 156 6.71 -19.82 -18.31
CA ASP A 156 6.26 -20.90 -19.18
C ASP A 156 7.08 -22.17 -18.98
N ARG A 157 6.67 -23.24 -19.66
CA ARG A 157 7.47 -24.45 -19.82
C ARG A 157 8.78 -24.13 -20.54
N PRO A 158 9.89 -24.76 -20.13
CA PRO A 158 11.17 -24.63 -20.82
C PRO A 158 11.05 -25.12 -22.27
N GLY A 159 11.66 -24.37 -23.21
CA GLY A 159 11.77 -24.76 -24.63
C GLY A 159 10.87 -24.02 -25.61
N ALA A 160 10.03 -23.08 -25.15
CA ALA A 160 9.29 -22.20 -26.05
C ALA A 160 10.21 -21.17 -26.74
N SER A 161 9.97 -20.90 -28.02
CA SER A 161 10.66 -19.85 -28.78
C SER A 161 10.16 -18.44 -28.43
N TRP A 162 9.10 -18.36 -27.64
CA TRP A 162 8.45 -17.14 -27.19
C TRP A 162 8.19 -17.22 -25.68
N CYS A 163 8.05 -16.07 -25.06
CA CYS A 163 7.84 -15.95 -23.62
C CYS A 163 6.49 -15.29 -23.34
N PRO A 164 5.69 -15.83 -22.42
CA PRO A 164 4.39 -15.28 -22.10
C PRO A 164 4.54 -13.99 -21.30
N MET A 165 3.85 -12.96 -21.73
CA MET A 165 3.84 -11.64 -21.09
C MET A 165 2.42 -11.15 -20.91
N TYR A 166 2.13 -10.47 -19.80
CA TYR A 166 0.92 -9.66 -19.65
C TYR A 166 1.15 -8.44 -20.45
N ASP A 167 0.37 -8.26 -21.49
CA ASP A 167 0.47 -7.09 -22.30
C ASP A 167 -0.80 -6.27 -22.09
N THR A 168 -0.60 -5.16 -21.40
CA THR A 168 -1.68 -4.23 -21.07
C THR A 168 -2.22 -3.51 -22.30
N SER A 169 -1.45 -3.43 -23.38
CA SER A 169 -1.87 -2.81 -24.63
C SER A 169 -2.93 -3.62 -25.38
N VAL A 170 -3.01 -4.94 -25.15
CA VAL A 170 -3.97 -5.83 -25.84
C VAL A 170 -5.20 -6.18 -24.98
N ARG A 171 -5.65 -5.23 -24.15
CA ARG A 171 -6.75 -5.43 -23.17
C ARG A 171 -6.43 -6.47 -22.09
N GLY A 172 -5.18 -6.53 -21.64
CA GLY A 172 -4.80 -7.35 -20.49
C GLY A 172 -4.75 -8.85 -20.78
N GLY A 173 -4.42 -9.22 -22.01
CA GLY A 173 -4.23 -10.61 -22.42
C GLY A 173 -2.80 -11.11 -22.21
N VAL A 174 -2.65 -12.43 -22.10
CA VAL A 174 -1.34 -13.07 -22.19
C VAL A 174 -0.94 -13.15 -23.66
N THR A 175 0.21 -12.55 -23.99
CA THR A 175 0.75 -12.57 -25.36
C THR A 175 2.10 -13.25 -25.42
N ALA A 176 2.40 -13.78 -26.60
CA ALA A 176 3.73 -14.30 -26.91
C ALA A 176 4.66 -13.13 -27.29
N LYS A 177 5.74 -12.94 -26.53
CA LYS A 177 6.74 -11.91 -26.79
C LYS A 177 8.14 -12.51 -26.91
N SER A 178 9.05 -11.76 -27.49
CA SER A 178 10.46 -12.13 -27.57
C SER A 178 11.08 -12.10 -26.17
N CYS A 179 11.68 -13.23 -25.77
CA CYS A 179 12.29 -13.40 -24.45
C CYS A 179 13.48 -12.45 -24.20
N THR A 180 14.16 -12.01 -25.25
CA THR A 180 15.43 -11.25 -25.16
C THR A 180 15.28 -9.78 -25.47
N SER A 181 14.31 -9.38 -26.31
CA SER A 181 14.15 -7.98 -26.73
C SER A 181 13.06 -7.23 -25.97
N SER A 182 12.05 -7.92 -25.41
CA SER A 182 11.01 -7.29 -24.62
C SER A 182 11.46 -7.09 -23.17
N ARG A 183 10.95 -6.04 -22.53
CA ARG A 183 11.19 -5.75 -21.11
C ARG A 183 9.87 -5.58 -20.38
N ALA A 184 9.73 -6.24 -19.23
CA ALA A 184 8.53 -6.21 -18.40
C ALA A 184 8.89 -6.46 -16.93
N PHE A 185 7.97 -6.20 -16.01
CA PHE A 185 8.16 -6.47 -14.59
C PHE A 185 8.08 -7.97 -14.29
N ALA A 186 8.75 -8.46 -13.25
CA ALA A 186 8.72 -9.89 -12.92
C ALA A 186 7.62 -10.19 -11.90
N VAL A 187 6.75 -11.16 -12.19
CA VAL A 187 5.82 -11.72 -11.21
C VAL A 187 6.41 -13.02 -10.70
N CYS A 188 6.91 -12.99 -9.47
CA CYS A 188 7.47 -14.14 -8.80
C CYS A 188 6.39 -14.89 -8.01
N ALA A 189 6.50 -16.21 -7.94
CA ALA A 189 5.62 -17.07 -7.17
C ALA A 189 6.43 -17.98 -6.27
N VAL A 190 5.91 -18.23 -5.08
CA VAL A 190 6.42 -19.28 -4.19
C VAL A 190 5.25 -20.04 -3.59
N ARG A 191 5.37 -21.36 -3.55
CA ARG A 191 4.39 -22.22 -2.90
C ARG A 191 4.58 -22.11 -1.39
N GLN A 192 3.55 -21.60 -0.70
CA GLN A 192 3.56 -21.53 0.75
C GLN A 192 3.60 -22.95 1.33
N SER A 193 4.56 -23.18 2.23
CA SER A 193 4.60 -24.42 2.99
C SER A 193 3.41 -24.49 3.96
N GLY A 194 3.01 -25.70 4.35
CA GLY A 194 1.90 -25.89 5.29
C GLY A 194 2.09 -25.14 6.62
N ALA A 195 3.33 -24.89 7.03
CA ALA A 195 3.65 -24.10 8.22
C ALA A 195 3.24 -22.62 8.08
N GLN A 196 3.49 -21.99 6.93
CA GLN A 196 3.09 -20.59 6.68
C GLN A 196 1.56 -20.43 6.64
N GLN A 197 0.85 -21.43 6.11
CA GLN A 197 -0.62 -21.43 6.13
C GLN A 197 -1.19 -21.53 7.54
N GLN A 198 -0.59 -22.35 8.42
CA GLN A 198 -1.05 -22.47 9.80
C GLN A 198 -0.92 -21.15 10.55
N GLN A 199 0.17 -20.42 10.35
CA GLN A 199 0.38 -19.13 11.02
C GLN A 199 -0.67 -18.09 10.58
N GLN A 200 -0.93 -17.95 9.28
CA GLN A 200 -1.98 -17.04 8.78
C GLN A 200 -3.37 -17.44 9.28
N GLN A 201 -3.67 -18.74 9.37
CA GLN A 201 -4.94 -19.21 9.92
C GLN A 201 -5.06 -18.93 11.42
N GLN A 202 -3.96 -19.05 12.17
CA GLN A 202 -3.93 -18.72 13.60
C GLN A 202 -4.14 -17.22 13.82
N GLU A 203 -3.52 -16.36 13.02
CA GLU A 203 -3.73 -14.91 13.08
C GLU A 203 -5.18 -14.52 12.77
N LYS A 204 -5.77 -15.08 11.69
CA LYS A 204 -7.20 -14.85 11.37
C LYS A 204 -8.12 -15.35 12.47
N LYS A 205 -7.82 -16.49 13.10
CA LYS A 205 -8.59 -17.00 14.24
C LYS A 205 -8.48 -16.07 15.46
N LYS A 206 -7.28 -15.54 15.73
CA LYS A 206 -7.05 -14.59 16.81
C LYS A 206 -7.82 -13.29 16.58
N GLU A 207 -7.75 -12.72 15.37
CA GLU A 207 -8.49 -11.51 15.02
C GLU A 207 -10.01 -11.69 15.15
N GLN A 208 -10.54 -12.86 14.78
CA GLN A 208 -11.97 -13.18 14.98
C GLN A 208 -12.34 -13.34 16.45
N GLN A 209 -11.43 -13.85 17.29
CA GLN A 209 -11.65 -13.95 18.74
C GLN A 209 -11.67 -12.56 19.39
N ASP A 210 -10.74 -11.69 19.01
CA ASP A 210 -10.66 -10.32 19.53
C ASP A 210 -11.93 -9.54 19.17
N LYS A 211 -12.40 -9.62 17.92
CA LYS A 211 -13.68 -9.01 17.48
C LYS A 211 -14.89 -9.54 18.27
N LYS A 212 -14.89 -10.81 18.69
CA LYS A 212 -15.96 -11.38 19.53
C LYS A 212 -15.90 -10.86 20.96
N GLN A 213 -14.71 -10.68 21.52
CA GLN A 213 -14.54 -10.13 22.86
C GLN A 213 -14.99 -8.67 22.93
N ASP A 214 -14.58 -7.86 21.94
CA ASP A 214 -14.99 -6.45 21.85
C ASP A 214 -16.52 -6.32 21.77
N LYS A 215 -17.18 -7.15 20.96
CA LYS A 215 -18.65 -7.15 20.84
C LYS A 215 -19.33 -7.54 22.16
N LYS A 216 -18.75 -8.46 22.93
CA LYS A 216 -19.25 -8.86 24.25
C LYS A 216 -19.09 -7.75 25.29
N GLU A 217 -17.97 -7.02 25.27
CA GLU A 217 -17.73 -5.92 26.19
C GLU A 217 -18.64 -4.72 25.88
N GLN A 218 -18.84 -4.40 24.59
CA GLN A 218 -19.79 -3.37 24.16
C GLN A 218 -21.24 -3.71 24.54
N GLY A 219 -21.65 -4.99 24.45
CA GLY A 219 -22.96 -5.45 24.91
C GLY A 219 -23.17 -5.22 26.40
N LYS A 220 -22.19 -5.56 27.24
CA LYS A 220 -22.25 -5.33 28.70
C LYS A 220 -22.32 -3.84 29.06
N LYS A 221 -21.57 -2.98 28.35
CA LYS A 221 -21.63 -1.51 28.57
C LYS A 221 -23.01 -0.94 28.24
N LYS A 222 -23.66 -1.40 27.17
CA LYS A 222 -25.03 -0.98 26.81
C LYS A 222 -26.07 -1.45 27.85
N GLU A 223 -25.97 -2.67 28.36
CA GLU A 223 -26.88 -3.18 29.39
C GLU A 223 -26.77 -2.39 30.71
N GLN A 224 -25.56 -2.02 31.12
CA GLN A 224 -25.36 -1.20 32.33
C GLN A 224 -25.87 0.24 32.16
N GLN A 225 -25.82 0.81 30.95
CA GLN A 225 -26.37 2.14 30.67
C GLN A 225 -27.91 2.15 30.70
N GLY A 226 -28.57 1.12 30.17
CA GLY A 226 -30.04 0.98 30.24
C GLY A 226 -30.54 0.92 31.69
N LYS A 227 -29.93 0.07 32.53
CA LYS A 227 -30.31 -0.06 33.96
C LYS A 227 -30.13 1.24 34.77
N LYS A 228 -29.22 2.15 34.36
CA LYS A 228 -29.06 3.47 35.01
C LYS A 228 -30.13 4.47 34.58
N GLN A 229 -30.67 4.38 33.37
CA GLN A 229 -31.74 5.27 32.90
C GLN A 229 -33.08 4.93 33.56
N ASP A 230 -33.45 3.66 33.65
CA ASP A 230 -34.71 3.22 34.28
C ASP A 230 -34.79 3.61 35.77
N LYS A 231 -33.66 3.53 36.50
CA LYS A 231 -33.59 3.93 37.91
C LYS A 231 -33.77 5.45 38.09
N LYS A 232 -33.35 6.26 37.11
CA LYS A 232 -33.48 7.72 37.15
C LYS A 232 -34.93 8.17 36.89
N GLU A 233 -35.67 7.42 36.07
CA GLU A 233 -37.08 7.73 35.76
C GLU A 233 -38.03 7.35 36.91
N GLN A 234 -37.76 6.25 37.62
CA GLN A 234 -38.56 5.86 38.81
C GLN A 234 -38.36 6.82 40.01
N GLY A 235 -37.20 7.47 40.11
CA GLY A 235 -36.96 8.51 41.13
C GLY A 235 -37.86 9.74 40.94
N LYS A 236 -38.02 10.20 39.69
CA LYS A 236 -38.85 11.38 39.37
C LYS A 236 -40.36 11.16 39.62
N LYS A 237 -40.87 9.94 39.46
CA LYS A 237 -42.31 9.65 39.71
C LYS A 237 -42.69 9.68 41.19
N LYS A 238 -41.78 9.37 42.12
CA LYS A 238 -42.07 9.42 43.56
C LYS A 238 -42.11 10.84 44.12
N GLU A 239 -41.40 11.78 43.51
CA GLU A 239 -41.35 13.18 43.97
C GLU A 239 -42.61 13.98 43.63
N HIS A 240 -43.37 13.57 42.60
CA HIS A 240 -44.62 14.25 42.22
C HIS A 240 -45.89 13.77 42.93
N GLN A 241 -45.88 12.61 43.59
CA GLN A 241 -47.04 12.13 44.35
C GLN A 241 -47.10 12.65 45.80
N GLY A 242 -46.05 13.31 46.29
CA GLY A 242 -45.99 13.90 47.63
C GLY A 242 -46.66 15.27 47.78
N LYS A 243 -47.05 15.94 46.67
CA LYS A 243 -47.54 17.35 46.69
C LYS A 243 -49.05 17.51 46.52
N LYS A 244 -49.86 16.47 46.76
CA LYS A 244 -51.33 16.52 46.57
C LYS A 244 -52.16 16.26 47.82
N LYS A 245 -51.57 16.47 49.01
CA LYS A 245 -52.28 16.46 50.30
C LYS A 245 -51.93 17.73 51.06
N GLU A 246 -52.53 18.85 50.66
CA GLU A 246 -52.82 20.01 51.50
C GLU A 246 -53.90 20.83 50.83
#